data_AF-A0A9P7YVM4-F1
#
_entry.id   AF-A0A9P7YVM4-F1
#
_cell.length_a   1.000
_cell.length_b   1.000
_cell.length_c   1.000
_cell.angle_alpha   90.00
_cell.angle_beta   90.00
_cell.angle_gamma   90.00
#
_symmetry.space_group_name_H-M   'P 1'
#
loop_
_entity.id
_entity.type
_entity.pdbx_description
1 polymer ?
#
loop_
_entity_poly.entity_id
_entity_poly.type
_entity_poly.pdbx_seq_one_letter_code
_entity_poly.pdbx_strand_id
1 'polypeptide(L)'
;MVYARLAEEYMKESVLYDMRNWIPQVLTPAFGLDDSEKEKSELFVEDLCRLQNAHWVRDTEVFAHELLRVQLSPFLTLAGCTATRPKALVGLRYEDIEFQLFPPPVKGRPPIVIMKLNLKHVERSSGKRKRKVFAFYEAEDLACCGVTFMLALALADGAFKNKLTSLSDVYSLVVPSDTDRIRLQWDEDWAQGPVFRDVEHTANVIRVSKTKALDYSKHRHHLIRLGRTSGFEKKLEFYDLRRASGKRLKEHRQIMGHRGDVYERYYMPSLIDRDCQAIYLGPTRRDNLIRAVGRLICHERAPKALTDVQKFDISQHPKLLELIKERTQCVRDLKDHGFSTIKSAKRTKWFEKHKSIQADINTLKRQVKDDCLEKTIAEFHKTVHTADLDRRLRAFVQST
;
A
#
# COMPACT_ATOMS: atom_id res chain seq x y z
N MET A 1 -25.37 -3.79 -3.58
CA MET A 1 -26.53 -4.23 -4.37
C MET A 1 -27.53 -4.85 -3.40
N VAL A 2 -28.73 -4.28 -3.31
CA VAL A 2 -29.77 -4.75 -2.37
C VAL A 2 -30.38 -6.06 -2.86
N TYR A 3 -30.75 -6.14 -4.14
CA TYR A 3 -31.30 -7.35 -4.76
C TYR A 3 -30.39 -8.57 -4.60
N ALA A 4 -29.16 -8.51 -5.09
CA ALA A 4 -28.24 -9.66 -5.01
C ALA A 4 -27.85 -10.06 -3.58
N ARG A 5 -28.03 -9.17 -2.60
CA ARG A 5 -27.85 -9.50 -1.18
C ARG A 5 -29.07 -10.22 -0.60
N LEU A 6 -30.28 -9.84 -1.03
CA LEU A 6 -31.53 -10.40 -0.52
C LEU A 6 -31.94 -11.68 -1.25
N ALA A 7 -31.70 -11.74 -2.56
CA ALA A 7 -32.06 -12.86 -3.42
C ALA A 7 -30.95 -13.91 -3.52
N GLU A 8 -29.77 -13.64 -2.97
CA GLU A 8 -28.55 -14.46 -3.09
C GLU A 8 -28.12 -14.82 -4.53
N GLU A 9 -28.75 -14.21 -5.53
CA GLU A 9 -28.46 -14.39 -6.95
C GLU A 9 -28.32 -13.06 -7.69
N TYR A 10 -27.63 -13.11 -8.83
CA TYR A 10 -27.62 -11.98 -9.76
C TYR A 10 -28.93 -11.95 -10.55
N MET A 11 -29.45 -10.75 -10.75
CA MET A 11 -30.65 -10.56 -11.57
C MET A 11 -30.39 -11.07 -13.00
N LYS A 12 -31.34 -11.85 -13.53
CA LYS A 12 -31.28 -12.39 -14.90
C LYS A 12 -31.14 -11.26 -15.91
N GLU A 13 -30.35 -11.48 -16.97
CA GLU A 13 -30.08 -10.43 -17.98
C GLU A 13 -31.36 -9.98 -18.69
N SER A 14 -32.36 -10.86 -18.87
CA SER A 14 -33.66 -10.48 -19.42
C SER A 14 -34.40 -9.47 -18.54
N VAL A 15 -34.36 -9.65 -17.22
CA VAL A 15 -34.96 -8.71 -16.27
C VAL A 15 -34.18 -7.40 -16.24
N LEU A 16 -32.84 -7.46 -16.30
CA LEU A 16 -32.01 -6.25 -16.43
C LEU A 16 -32.31 -5.48 -17.73
N TYR A 17 -32.54 -6.20 -18.84
CA TYR A 17 -32.94 -5.62 -20.11
C TYR A 17 -34.31 -4.94 -20.00
N ASP A 18 -35.30 -5.62 -19.44
CA ASP A 18 -36.63 -5.07 -19.22
C ASP A 18 -36.58 -3.83 -18.32
N MET A 19 -35.83 -3.88 -17.22
CA MET A 19 -35.63 -2.73 -16.34
C MET A 19 -34.95 -1.55 -17.03
N ARG A 20 -33.91 -1.79 -17.84
CA ARG A 20 -33.21 -0.74 -18.60
C ARG A 20 -34.13 -0.05 -19.61
N ASN A 21 -35.17 -0.72 -20.11
CA ASN A 21 -36.17 -0.13 -20.99
C ASN A 21 -37.33 0.50 -20.21
N TRP A 22 -37.79 -0.14 -19.14
CA TRP A 22 -38.93 0.29 -18.34
C TRP A 22 -38.66 1.59 -17.58
N ILE A 23 -37.44 1.79 -17.07
CA ILE A 23 -37.06 3.03 -16.38
C ILE A 23 -37.22 4.26 -17.31
N PRO A 24 -36.57 4.33 -18.48
CA PRO A 24 -36.71 5.48 -19.37
C PRO A 24 -38.09 5.57 -20.05
N GLN A 25 -38.75 4.45 -20.36
CA GLN A 25 -39.99 4.48 -21.14
C GLN A 25 -41.26 4.65 -20.29
N VAL A 26 -41.25 4.18 -19.04
CA VAL A 26 -42.45 4.18 -18.17
C VAL A 26 -42.24 5.02 -16.93
N LEU A 27 -41.19 4.75 -16.14
CA LEU A 27 -41.00 5.47 -14.88
C LEU A 27 -40.64 6.94 -15.10
N THR A 28 -39.77 7.23 -16.07
CA THR A 28 -39.29 8.59 -16.33
C THR A 28 -40.45 9.51 -16.73
N PRO A 29 -41.34 9.15 -17.69
CA PRO A 29 -42.53 9.95 -17.99
C PRO A 29 -43.54 9.96 -16.84
N ALA A 30 -43.81 8.82 -16.21
CA ALA A 30 -44.86 8.71 -15.18
C ALA A 30 -44.57 9.55 -13.93
N PHE A 31 -43.29 9.70 -13.58
CA PHE A 31 -42.85 10.45 -12.40
C PHE A 31 -42.14 11.76 -12.75
N GLY A 32 -42.07 12.14 -14.03
CA GLY A 32 -41.36 13.34 -14.49
C GLY A 32 -39.89 13.36 -14.05
N LEU A 33 -39.20 12.21 -14.13
CA LEU A 33 -37.80 12.11 -13.71
C LEU A 33 -36.91 12.86 -14.70
N ASP A 34 -35.90 13.55 -14.18
CA ASP A 34 -34.87 14.18 -14.99
C ASP A 34 -33.87 13.10 -15.48
N ASP A 35 -33.93 12.78 -16.76
CA ASP A 35 -33.02 11.87 -17.46
C ASP A 35 -31.93 12.61 -18.27
N SER A 36 -31.87 13.94 -18.14
CA SER A 36 -30.86 14.73 -18.83
C SER A 36 -29.45 14.31 -18.42
N GLU A 37 -28.52 14.34 -19.38
CA GLU A 37 -27.13 14.01 -19.06
C GLU A 37 -26.57 15.06 -18.11
N LYS A 38 -26.28 14.63 -16.87
CA LYS A 38 -25.65 15.50 -15.88
C LYS A 38 -24.34 16.07 -16.43
N GLU A 39 -24.26 17.40 -16.45
CA GLU A 39 -23.04 18.10 -16.84
C GLU A 39 -21.86 17.68 -15.94
N LYS A 40 -20.77 17.29 -16.58
CA LYS A 40 -19.54 16.84 -15.91
C LYS A 40 -18.57 18.01 -15.88
N SER A 41 -18.12 18.38 -14.69
CA SER A 41 -17.04 19.34 -14.54
C SER A 41 -15.74 18.67 -14.07
N GLU A 42 -14.66 19.44 -14.17
CA GLU A 42 -13.29 19.06 -13.85
C GLU A 42 -12.72 20.12 -12.90
N LEU A 43 -11.92 19.70 -11.90
CA LEU A 43 -11.14 20.61 -11.04
C LEU A 43 -9.66 20.41 -11.34
N PHE A 44 -9.05 21.39 -12.02
CA PHE A 44 -7.64 21.38 -12.37
C PHE A 44 -6.77 21.83 -11.20
N VAL A 45 -5.45 21.92 -11.41
CA VAL A 45 -4.51 22.31 -10.35
C VAL A 45 -4.79 23.73 -9.86
N GLU A 46 -5.19 24.64 -10.74
CA GLU A 46 -5.51 26.02 -10.40
C GLU A 46 -6.69 26.07 -9.41
N ASP A 47 -7.69 25.22 -9.63
CA ASP A 47 -8.84 25.08 -8.73
C ASP A 47 -8.44 24.42 -7.40
N LEU A 48 -7.58 23.41 -7.43
CA LEU A 48 -7.05 22.79 -6.21
C LEU A 48 -6.26 23.81 -5.39
N CYS A 49 -5.38 24.59 -6.00
CA CYS A 49 -4.61 25.64 -5.32
C CYS A 49 -5.55 26.70 -4.74
N ARG A 50 -6.61 27.09 -5.45
CA ARG A 50 -7.65 27.97 -4.92
C ARG A 50 -8.35 27.37 -3.69
N LEU A 51 -8.72 26.09 -3.76
CA LEU A 51 -9.33 25.37 -2.64
C LEU A 51 -8.38 25.29 -1.44
N GLN A 52 -7.09 24.98 -1.66
CA GLN A 52 -6.09 24.89 -0.60
C GLN A 52 -5.82 26.26 0.03
N ASN A 53 -5.70 27.32 -0.79
CA ASN A 53 -5.60 28.68 -0.27
C ASN A 53 -6.82 29.06 0.57
N ALA A 54 -8.02 28.79 0.08
CA ALA A 54 -9.24 29.04 0.84
C ALA A 54 -9.24 28.24 2.15
N HIS A 55 -8.90 26.96 2.12
CA HIS A 55 -8.89 26.06 3.27
C HIS A 55 -7.93 26.49 4.39
N TRP A 56 -6.74 26.96 4.01
CA TRP A 56 -5.69 27.34 4.98
C TRP A 56 -5.72 28.80 5.38
N VAL A 57 -6.15 29.70 4.50
CA VAL A 57 -6.02 31.16 4.71
C VAL A 57 -7.37 31.82 4.96
N ARG A 58 -8.45 31.34 4.34
CA ARG A 58 -9.75 32.03 4.32
C ARG A 58 -10.86 31.30 5.07
N ASP A 59 -10.70 30.02 5.35
CA ASP A 59 -11.75 29.19 5.96
C ASP A 59 -11.87 29.47 7.46
N THR A 60 -12.90 30.22 7.81
CA THR A 60 -13.26 30.59 9.18
C THR A 60 -14.07 29.51 9.91
N GLU A 61 -14.27 28.34 9.31
CA GLU A 61 -15.02 27.27 9.98
C GLU A 61 -14.33 26.83 11.27
N VAL A 62 -15.14 26.63 12.31
CA VAL A 62 -14.78 25.84 13.50
C VAL A 62 -14.94 24.33 13.21
N PHE A 63 -13.83 23.62 13.09
CA PHE A 63 -13.86 22.15 13.07
C PHE A 63 -14.03 21.61 14.50
N ALA A 64 -14.71 20.47 14.64
CA ALA A 64 -14.81 19.78 15.93
C ALA A 64 -13.43 19.45 16.53
N HIS A 65 -12.44 19.21 15.67
CA HIS A 65 -11.03 19.09 16.02
C HIS A 65 -10.17 19.47 14.80
N GLU A 66 -9.08 20.21 14.99
CA GLU A 66 -8.24 20.73 13.89
C GLU A 66 -7.58 19.64 13.03
N LEU A 67 -7.43 18.42 13.56
CA LEU A 67 -7.07 17.24 12.76
C LEU A 67 -7.98 17.09 11.52
N LEU A 68 -9.28 17.37 11.62
CA LEU A 68 -10.20 17.29 10.48
C LEU A 68 -9.81 18.28 9.37
N ARG A 69 -9.35 19.48 9.74
CA ARG A 69 -8.80 20.47 8.80
C ARG A 69 -7.54 19.93 8.14
N VAL A 70 -6.58 19.44 8.94
CA VAL A 70 -5.30 18.92 8.44
C VAL A 70 -5.49 17.74 7.49
N GLN A 71 -6.41 16.84 7.78
CA GLN A 71 -6.70 15.65 6.97
C GLN A 71 -7.34 15.95 5.61
N LEU A 72 -8.09 17.04 5.49
CA LEU A 72 -8.77 17.39 4.23
C LEU A 72 -7.76 17.72 3.12
N SER A 73 -6.68 18.44 3.43
CA SER A 73 -5.67 18.86 2.45
C SER A 73 -5.00 17.70 1.70
N PRO A 74 -4.36 16.71 2.37
CA PRO A 74 -3.77 15.57 1.66
C PRO A 74 -4.85 14.73 0.99
N PHE A 75 -6.07 14.65 1.53
CA PHE A 75 -7.16 13.92 0.88
C PHE A 75 -7.52 14.52 -0.49
N LEU A 76 -7.66 15.85 -0.59
CA LEU A 76 -7.93 16.54 -1.86
C LEU A 76 -6.80 16.31 -2.88
N THR A 77 -5.55 16.46 -2.41
CA THR A 77 -4.36 16.25 -3.24
C THR A 77 -4.29 14.82 -3.78
N LEU A 78 -4.48 13.82 -2.92
CA LEU A 78 -4.48 12.41 -3.31
C LEU A 78 -5.65 12.06 -4.22
N ALA A 79 -6.84 12.64 -3.99
CA ALA A 79 -8.01 12.43 -4.84
C ALA A 79 -7.78 12.94 -6.26
N GLY A 80 -7.16 14.12 -6.41
CA GLY A 80 -6.67 14.62 -7.69
C GLY A 80 -5.61 13.67 -8.28
N CYS A 81 -4.45 13.57 -7.64
CA CYS A 81 -3.30 12.90 -8.25
C CYS A 81 -3.52 11.40 -8.57
N THR A 82 -4.28 10.65 -7.78
CA THR A 82 -4.47 9.21 -8.03
C THR A 82 -5.55 8.92 -9.06
N ALA A 83 -6.43 9.89 -9.35
CA ALA A 83 -7.67 9.71 -10.10
C ALA A 83 -8.49 8.48 -9.64
N THR A 84 -8.35 8.03 -8.38
CA THR A 84 -9.05 6.85 -7.85
C THR A 84 -10.47 7.20 -7.40
N ARG A 85 -11.30 6.19 -7.10
CA ARG A 85 -12.61 6.46 -6.52
C ARG A 85 -12.41 6.96 -5.09
N PRO A 86 -13.17 7.97 -4.61
CA PRO A 86 -12.94 8.53 -3.27
C PRO A 86 -13.00 7.49 -2.14
N LYS A 87 -13.90 6.50 -2.25
CA LYS A 87 -14.01 5.39 -1.29
C LYS A 87 -12.71 4.58 -1.11
N ALA A 88 -11.83 4.55 -2.11
CA ALA A 88 -10.54 3.89 -2.00
C ALA A 88 -9.53 4.67 -1.13
N LEU A 89 -9.77 5.97 -0.91
CA LEU A 89 -8.95 6.83 -0.03
C LEU A 89 -9.54 6.95 1.38
N VAL A 90 -10.87 6.90 1.51
CA VAL A 90 -11.57 7.01 2.81
C VAL A 90 -11.16 5.92 3.80
N GLY A 91 -10.96 4.68 3.32
CA GLY A 91 -10.61 3.54 4.16
C GLY A 91 -9.11 3.30 4.33
N LEU A 92 -8.27 4.30 4.05
CA LEU A 92 -6.82 4.13 4.03
C LEU A 92 -6.27 3.84 5.43
N ARG A 93 -5.43 2.80 5.54
CA ARG A 93 -4.72 2.43 6.77
C ARG A 93 -3.25 2.84 6.70
N TYR A 94 -2.59 2.94 7.86
CA TYR A 94 -1.15 3.21 7.88
C TYR A 94 -0.36 2.16 7.09
N GLU A 95 -0.72 0.87 7.18
CA GLU A 95 -0.10 -0.22 6.40
C GLU A 95 -0.28 -0.12 4.87
N ASP A 96 -1.19 0.74 4.40
CA ASP A 96 -1.34 1.04 2.98
C ASP A 96 -0.38 2.16 2.53
N ILE A 97 0.36 2.75 3.46
CA ILE A 97 1.36 3.79 3.20
C ILE A 97 2.73 3.27 3.60
N GLU A 98 3.78 3.69 2.89
CA GLU A 98 5.16 3.48 3.32
C GLU A 98 5.97 4.74 3.00
N PHE A 99 6.66 5.28 4.01
CA PHE A 99 7.62 6.35 3.81
C PHE A 99 9.02 5.78 3.55
N GLN A 100 9.64 6.24 2.48
CA GLN A 100 10.99 5.90 2.06
C GLN A 100 11.85 7.17 2.00
N LEU A 101 13.05 7.11 2.56
CA LEU A 101 14.04 8.19 2.53
C LEU A 101 15.17 7.82 1.59
N PHE A 102 15.39 8.63 0.56
CA PHE A 102 16.48 8.43 -0.40
C PHE A 102 17.61 9.43 -0.16
N PRO A 103 18.86 9.08 -0.54
CA PRO A 103 19.97 10.01 -0.44
C PRO A 103 19.69 11.26 -1.28
N PRO A 104 20.07 12.46 -0.78
CA PRO A 104 19.92 13.68 -1.56
C PRO A 104 20.86 13.68 -2.77
N PRO A 105 20.52 14.41 -3.85
CA PRO A 105 21.42 14.58 -4.98
C PRO A 105 22.65 15.42 -4.62
N VAL A 106 22.53 16.28 -3.60
CA VAL A 106 23.60 17.15 -3.09
C VAL A 106 23.92 16.74 -1.66
N LYS A 107 25.19 16.40 -1.40
CA LYS A 107 25.67 16.01 -0.06
C LYS A 107 25.42 17.13 0.94
N GLY A 108 24.97 16.77 2.14
CA GLY A 108 24.65 17.73 3.22
C GLY A 108 23.24 18.32 3.18
N ARG A 109 22.42 17.98 2.18
CA ARG A 109 20.98 18.27 2.20
C ARG A 109 20.19 17.19 2.95
N PRO A 110 18.96 17.49 3.43
CA PRO A 110 18.04 16.49 3.95
C PRO A 110 17.75 15.37 2.93
N PRO A 111 17.39 14.16 3.39
CA PRO A 111 17.00 13.08 2.49
C PRO A 111 15.73 13.43 1.71
N ILE A 112 15.56 12.81 0.54
CA ILE A 112 14.32 12.94 -0.23
C ILE A 112 13.27 12.02 0.39
N VAL A 113 12.19 12.60 0.91
CA VAL A 113 11.05 11.84 1.42
C VAL A 113 10.12 11.44 0.26
N ILE A 114 9.88 10.14 0.13
CA ILE A 114 8.91 9.58 -0.79
C ILE A 114 7.85 8.79 -0.02
N MET A 115 6.58 9.06 -0.30
CA MET A 115 5.46 8.28 0.18
C MET A 115 4.98 7.32 -0.90
N LYS A 116 4.98 6.02 -0.60
CA LYS A 116 4.32 4.99 -1.40
C LYS A 116 2.91 4.79 -0.88
N LEU A 117 1.93 4.93 -1.76
CA LEU A 117 0.51 4.71 -1.46
C LEU A 117 0.04 3.43 -2.16
N ASN A 118 -0.34 2.43 -1.37
CA ASN A 118 -0.76 1.12 -1.82
C ASN A 118 -2.27 0.91 -1.64
N LEU A 119 -3.03 1.17 -2.69
CA LEU A 119 -4.47 0.93 -2.70
C LEU A 119 -4.76 -0.53 -3.02
N LYS A 120 -4.93 -1.36 -1.98
CA LYS A 120 -5.16 -2.82 -2.08
C LYS A 120 -6.55 -3.20 -2.65
N HIS A 121 -7.55 -2.34 -2.45
CA HIS A 121 -8.96 -2.67 -2.76
C HIS A 121 -9.62 -1.74 -3.80
N VAL A 122 -8.89 -1.37 -4.84
CA VAL A 122 -9.48 -0.58 -5.94
C VAL A 122 -10.37 -1.47 -6.81
N GLU A 123 -11.68 -1.26 -6.72
CA GLU A 123 -12.67 -1.92 -7.58
C GLU A 123 -12.50 -1.51 -9.05
N ARG A 124 -12.57 -2.48 -9.97
CA ARG A 124 -12.65 -2.20 -11.42
C ARG A 124 -14.09 -2.18 -11.89
N SER A 125 -14.32 -1.60 -13.08
CA SER A 125 -15.63 -1.70 -13.76
C SER A 125 -16.07 -3.15 -14.03
N SER A 126 -15.15 -4.11 -13.99
CA SER A 126 -15.41 -5.54 -14.14
C SER A 126 -15.67 -6.28 -12.81
N GLY A 127 -15.82 -5.58 -11.68
CA GLY A 127 -16.01 -6.17 -10.34
C GLY A 127 -14.76 -6.79 -9.70
N LYS A 128 -13.69 -7.05 -10.48
CA LYS A 128 -12.41 -7.56 -9.96
C LYS A 128 -11.61 -6.45 -9.26
N ARG A 129 -10.95 -6.79 -8.15
CA ARG A 129 -10.04 -5.88 -7.41
C ARG A 129 -8.62 -5.99 -7.99
N LYS A 130 -7.94 -4.85 -8.19
CA LYS A 130 -6.50 -4.83 -8.51
C LYS A 130 -5.81 -3.87 -7.57
N ARG A 131 -4.67 -4.31 -7.04
CA ARG A 131 -3.75 -3.47 -6.26
C ARG A 131 -3.19 -2.36 -7.15
N LYS A 132 -3.16 -1.12 -6.66
CA LYS A 132 -2.50 0.00 -7.32
C LYS A 132 -1.57 0.69 -6.34
N VAL A 133 -0.32 0.86 -6.75
CA VAL A 133 0.71 1.54 -5.96
C VAL A 133 1.09 2.83 -6.66
N PHE A 134 1.04 3.94 -5.94
CA PHE A 134 1.47 5.26 -6.39
C PHE A 134 2.67 5.70 -5.56
N ALA A 135 3.52 6.54 -6.14
CA ALA A 135 4.63 7.16 -5.45
C ALA A 135 4.45 8.67 -5.48
N PHE A 136 4.66 9.31 -4.34
CA PHE A 136 4.55 10.75 -4.14
C PHE A 136 5.84 11.25 -3.50
N TYR A 137 6.29 12.43 -3.90
CA TYR A 137 7.42 13.11 -3.27
C TYR A 137 6.95 14.47 -2.74
N GLU A 138 7.73 15.07 -1.84
CA GLU A 138 7.39 16.39 -1.31
C GLU A 138 7.25 17.40 -2.44
N ALA A 139 6.06 18.01 -2.52
CA ALA A 139 5.74 19.01 -3.52
C ALA A 139 6.43 20.34 -3.18
N GLU A 140 6.66 21.16 -4.21
CA GLU A 140 7.26 22.49 -4.06
C GLU A 140 6.32 23.45 -3.31
N ASP A 141 5.01 23.33 -3.55
CA ASP A 141 3.98 24.04 -2.79
C ASP A 141 3.51 23.17 -1.61
N LEU A 142 3.78 23.65 -0.40
CA LEU A 142 3.38 23.00 0.85
C LEU A 142 1.87 22.82 0.94
N ALA A 143 1.07 23.78 0.45
CA ALA A 143 -0.39 23.72 0.54
C ALA A 143 -0.97 22.55 -0.27
N CYS A 144 -0.27 22.16 -1.34
CA CYS A 144 -0.61 21.01 -2.19
C CYS A 144 0.25 19.77 -1.91
N CYS A 145 1.07 19.78 -0.84
CA CYS A 145 1.99 18.69 -0.55
C CYS A 145 1.31 17.56 0.23
N GLY A 146 0.82 16.54 -0.48
CA GLY A 146 0.25 15.35 0.14
C GLY A 146 1.23 14.62 1.06
N VAL A 147 2.52 14.55 0.71
CA VAL A 147 3.55 13.82 1.49
C VAL A 147 3.76 14.44 2.86
N THR A 148 3.99 15.75 2.93
CA THR A 148 4.28 16.45 4.19
C THR A 148 3.10 16.38 5.15
N PHE A 149 1.86 16.58 4.66
CA PHE A 149 0.69 16.44 5.52
C PHE A 149 0.47 15.01 6.01
N MET A 150 0.66 14.01 5.16
CA MET A 150 0.54 12.60 5.59
C MET A 150 1.64 12.22 6.60
N LEU A 151 2.84 12.77 6.45
CA LEU A 151 3.93 12.59 7.40
C LEU A 151 3.61 13.29 8.74
N ALA A 152 3.06 14.50 8.71
CA ALA A 152 2.64 15.22 9.91
C ALA A 152 1.54 14.48 10.68
N LEU A 153 0.56 13.90 9.98
CA LEU A 153 -0.47 13.04 10.60
C LEU A 153 0.16 11.82 11.30
N ALA A 154 1.08 11.14 10.63
CA ALA A 154 1.79 9.99 11.18
C ALA A 154 2.61 10.33 12.44
N LEU A 155 3.27 11.50 12.45
CA LEU A 155 4.03 12.01 13.59
C LEU A 155 3.11 12.39 14.76
N ALA A 156 2.02 13.10 14.48
CA ALA A 156 1.03 13.49 15.50
C ALA A 156 0.38 12.27 16.17
N ASP A 157 0.26 11.16 15.43
CA ASP A 157 -0.27 9.90 15.93
C ASP A 157 0.79 9.05 16.67
N GLY A 158 2.07 9.39 16.53
CA GLY A 158 3.17 8.55 17.02
C GLY A 158 3.17 7.17 16.35
N ALA A 159 2.77 7.11 15.07
CA ALA A 159 2.51 5.87 14.36
C ALA A 159 3.80 5.11 13.96
N PHE A 160 4.97 5.75 14.01
CA PHE A 160 6.25 5.13 13.66
C PHE A 160 6.77 4.22 14.77
N LYS A 161 7.34 3.06 14.38
CA LYS A 161 7.94 2.08 15.31
C LYS A 161 9.08 2.69 16.13
N ASN A 162 9.92 3.50 15.50
CA ASN A 162 11.05 4.19 16.15
C ASN A 162 10.63 5.41 16.98
N LYS A 163 9.33 5.64 17.19
CA LYS A 163 8.78 6.76 17.98
C LYS A 163 9.30 8.13 17.55
N LEU A 164 9.48 8.34 16.24
CA LEU A 164 9.77 9.66 15.67
C LEU A 164 8.64 10.63 16.04
N THR A 165 8.99 11.82 16.51
CA THR A 165 8.03 12.80 17.06
C THR A 165 7.98 14.09 16.25
N SER A 166 9.01 14.38 15.46
CA SER A 166 9.12 15.63 14.71
C SER A 166 9.55 15.41 13.26
N LEU A 167 9.25 16.40 12.40
CA LEU A 167 9.79 16.45 11.04
C LEU A 167 11.33 16.56 11.05
N SER A 168 11.90 17.25 12.05
CA SER A 168 13.35 17.35 12.22
C SER A 168 13.98 15.97 12.43
N ASP A 169 13.32 15.08 13.16
CA ASP A 169 13.78 13.70 13.37
C ASP A 169 13.88 12.96 12.03
N VAL A 170 12.95 13.22 11.10
CA VAL A 170 12.92 12.59 9.77
C VAL A 170 13.98 13.19 8.85
N TYR A 171 14.06 14.53 8.78
CA TYR A 171 14.96 15.22 7.86
C TYR A 171 16.44 15.19 8.29
N SER A 172 16.73 14.90 9.55
CA SER A 172 18.10 14.70 10.04
C SER A 172 18.66 13.30 9.74
N LEU A 173 17.83 12.37 9.25
CA LEU A 173 18.27 11.02 8.93
C LEU A 173 19.20 11.00 7.71
N VAL A 174 20.37 10.39 7.89
CA VAL A 174 21.34 10.16 6.83
C VAL A 174 21.18 8.74 6.28
N VAL A 175 20.87 8.61 4.99
CA VAL A 175 20.83 7.28 4.35
C VAL A 175 22.25 6.69 4.33
N PRO A 176 22.47 5.51 4.93
CA PRO A 176 23.77 4.82 4.87
C PRO A 176 24.23 4.52 3.44
N SER A 177 25.53 4.33 3.23
CA SER A 177 26.07 3.94 1.91
C SER A 177 25.78 2.49 1.53
N ASP A 178 25.48 1.62 2.50
CA ASP A 178 25.23 0.18 2.31
C ASP A 178 23.78 -0.15 1.92
N THR A 179 22.95 0.88 1.71
CA THR A 179 21.56 0.75 1.26
C THR A 179 21.15 1.94 0.39
N ASP A 180 20.18 1.75 -0.50
CA ASP A 180 19.72 2.81 -1.40
C ASP A 180 18.65 3.73 -0.77
N ARG A 181 18.01 3.28 0.32
CA ARG A 181 16.97 4.02 1.02
C ARG A 181 16.79 3.54 2.46
N ILE A 182 16.18 4.36 3.30
CA ILE A 182 15.63 3.95 4.60
C ILE A 182 14.11 3.79 4.45
N ARG A 183 13.54 2.73 5.01
CA ARG A 183 12.08 2.55 5.11
C ARG A 183 11.63 2.82 6.54
N LEU A 184 10.72 3.77 6.73
CA LEU A 184 10.14 4.03 8.04
C LEU A 184 9.05 2.99 8.32
N GLN A 185 9.21 2.24 9.40
CA GLN A 185 8.28 1.17 9.78
C GLN A 185 7.18 1.71 10.70
N TRP A 186 5.98 1.17 10.54
CA TRP A 186 4.86 1.43 11.42
C TRP A 186 4.97 0.65 12.72
N ASP A 187 4.49 1.27 13.79
CA ASP A 187 4.16 0.59 15.03
C ASP A 187 3.01 -0.42 14.78
N GLU A 188 3.07 -1.58 15.44
CA GLU A 188 2.13 -2.68 15.19
C GLU A 188 0.70 -2.30 15.61
N ASP A 189 0.54 -1.46 16.63
CA ASP A 189 -0.76 -0.98 17.11
C ASP A 189 -1.41 0.01 16.12
N TRP A 190 -0.60 0.74 15.36
CA TRP A 190 -1.05 1.76 14.42
C TRP A 190 -1.19 1.25 12.99
N ALA A 191 -0.46 0.21 12.59
CA ALA A 191 -0.40 -0.27 11.21
C ALA A 191 -1.79 -0.50 10.60
N GLN A 192 -2.71 -1.13 11.35
CA GLN A 192 -4.08 -1.41 10.89
C GLN A 192 -5.07 -0.24 11.10
N GLY A 193 -4.64 0.80 11.81
CA GLY A 193 -5.46 1.97 12.13
C GLY A 193 -5.74 2.83 10.90
N PRO A 194 -6.90 3.51 10.86
CA PRO A 194 -7.22 4.44 9.79
C PRO A 194 -6.34 5.68 9.86
N VAL A 195 -5.92 6.18 8.69
CA VAL A 195 -5.15 7.43 8.59
C VAL A 195 -6.05 8.65 8.70
N PHE A 196 -7.18 8.62 8.00
CA PHE A 196 -8.21 9.63 8.09
C PHE A 196 -9.21 9.24 9.19
N ARG A 197 -9.07 9.83 10.38
CA ARG A 197 -9.76 9.46 11.61
C ARG A 197 -10.93 10.40 11.91
N ASP A 198 -12.01 9.81 12.41
CA ASP A 198 -13.18 10.54 12.88
C ASP A 198 -12.97 11.06 14.31
N VAL A 199 -13.83 11.98 14.72
CA VAL A 199 -13.92 12.46 16.10
C VAL A 199 -15.10 11.80 16.82
N GLU A 200 -14.92 11.54 18.11
CA GLU A 200 -15.93 11.02 19.02
C GLU A 200 -16.32 12.10 20.02
N HIS A 201 -17.62 12.25 20.22
CA HIS A 201 -18.19 13.12 21.23
C HIS A 201 -18.48 12.28 22.48
N THR A 202 -17.74 12.55 23.55
CA THR A 202 -18.10 12.13 24.90
C THR A 202 -18.70 13.31 25.66
N ALA A 203 -19.46 13.05 26.73
CA ALA A 203 -20.36 14.01 27.40
C ALA A 203 -19.81 15.45 27.55
N ASN A 204 -18.49 15.63 27.78
CA ASN A 204 -17.86 16.96 27.84
C ASN A 204 -16.55 17.10 27.03
N VAL A 205 -16.14 16.10 26.24
CA VAL A 205 -14.83 16.12 25.54
C VAL A 205 -14.96 15.56 24.13
N ILE A 206 -14.43 16.30 23.16
CA ILE A 206 -14.20 15.82 21.80
C ILE A 206 -12.83 15.16 21.77
N ARG A 207 -12.78 13.90 21.33
CA ARG A 207 -11.53 13.15 21.18
C ARG A 207 -11.42 12.58 19.78
N VAL A 208 -10.21 12.49 19.25
CA VAL A 208 -9.99 11.80 17.97
C VAL A 208 -10.07 10.29 18.21
N SER A 209 -10.88 9.60 17.41
CA SER A 209 -10.97 8.14 17.46
C SER A 209 -9.67 7.50 17.01
N LYS A 210 -9.26 6.41 17.67
CA LYS A 210 -8.10 5.60 17.24
C LYS A 210 -8.48 4.59 16.14
N THR A 211 -9.74 4.17 16.09
CA THR A 211 -10.17 3.03 15.26
C THR A 211 -11.19 3.40 14.20
N LYS A 212 -11.89 4.52 14.37
CA LYS A 212 -12.95 4.94 13.46
C LYS A 212 -12.41 5.83 12.34
N ALA A 213 -12.54 5.36 11.10
CA ALA A 213 -12.24 6.16 9.92
C ALA A 213 -13.29 7.28 9.72
N LEU A 214 -12.86 8.41 9.17
CA LEU A 214 -13.75 9.51 8.80
C LEU A 214 -14.64 9.09 7.63
N ASP A 215 -15.97 9.15 7.81
CA ASP A 215 -16.89 8.67 6.79
C ASP A 215 -16.85 9.49 5.49
N TYR A 216 -17.13 8.85 4.35
CA TYR A 216 -17.20 9.52 3.06
C TYR A 216 -18.17 10.71 3.04
N SER A 217 -19.31 10.60 3.74
CA SER A 217 -20.28 11.68 3.83
C SER A 217 -19.70 12.93 4.50
N LYS A 218 -18.85 12.77 5.53
CA LYS A 218 -18.15 13.87 6.21
C LYS A 218 -17.09 14.50 5.32
N HIS A 219 -16.26 13.69 4.66
CA HIS A 219 -15.32 14.20 3.64
C HIS A 219 -16.05 15.00 2.55
N ARG A 220 -17.18 14.47 2.05
CA ARG A 220 -17.98 15.14 1.04
C ARG A 220 -18.60 16.44 1.56
N HIS A 221 -19.08 16.45 2.81
CA HIS A 221 -19.61 17.64 3.45
C HIS A 221 -18.55 18.76 3.49
N HIS A 222 -17.33 18.44 3.95
CA HIS A 222 -16.25 19.42 3.99
C HIS A 222 -15.87 19.95 2.60
N LEU A 223 -15.80 19.09 1.58
CA LEU A 223 -15.54 19.54 0.20
C LEU A 223 -16.63 20.49 -0.32
N ILE A 224 -17.90 20.17 -0.09
CA ILE A 224 -19.03 21.01 -0.53
C ILE A 224 -18.94 22.38 0.14
N ARG A 225 -18.72 22.40 1.46
CA ARG A 225 -18.60 23.64 2.23
C ARG A 225 -17.45 24.48 1.70
N LEU A 226 -16.26 23.89 1.58
CA LEU A 226 -15.07 24.57 1.08
C LEU A 226 -15.29 25.13 -0.34
N GLY A 227 -16.00 24.38 -1.20
CA GLY A 227 -16.39 24.85 -2.53
C GLY A 227 -17.27 26.10 -2.48
N ARG A 228 -18.25 26.14 -1.56
CA ARG A 228 -19.10 27.33 -1.36
C ARG A 228 -18.31 28.52 -0.83
N THR A 229 -17.46 28.32 0.18
CA THR A 229 -16.57 29.37 0.72
C THR A 229 -15.61 29.91 -0.35
N SER A 230 -15.19 29.06 -1.29
CA SER A 230 -14.29 29.46 -2.38
C SER A 230 -15.01 30.14 -3.57
N GLY A 231 -16.34 30.22 -3.52
CA GLY A 231 -17.17 30.85 -4.55
C GLY A 231 -17.38 30.02 -5.81
N PHE A 232 -17.27 28.69 -5.75
CA PHE A 232 -17.61 27.86 -6.90
C PHE A 232 -19.12 27.88 -7.16
N GLU A 233 -19.49 28.14 -8.42
CA GLU A 233 -20.87 28.22 -8.90
C GLU A 233 -21.66 26.96 -8.53
N LYS A 234 -21.08 25.80 -8.83
CA LYS A 234 -21.68 24.50 -8.54
C LYS A 234 -21.26 23.92 -7.19
N LYS A 235 -22.07 22.98 -6.72
CA LYS A 235 -21.72 22.08 -5.62
C LYS A 235 -20.62 21.13 -6.06
N LEU A 236 -19.46 21.17 -5.38
CA LEU A 236 -18.31 20.33 -5.72
C LEU A 236 -18.52 18.85 -5.37
N GLU A 237 -17.93 17.99 -6.19
CA GLU A 237 -17.87 16.55 -6.00
C GLU A 237 -16.42 16.07 -6.13
N PHE A 238 -16.01 15.05 -5.37
CA PHE A 238 -14.66 14.47 -5.55
C PHE A 238 -14.44 13.89 -6.96
N TYR A 239 -15.53 13.60 -7.68
CA TYR A 239 -15.44 13.19 -9.08
C TYR A 239 -14.91 14.30 -10.00
N ASP A 240 -15.03 15.57 -9.62
CA ASP A 240 -14.53 16.69 -10.41
C ASP A 240 -12.99 16.71 -10.40
N LEU A 241 -12.36 16.46 -9.25
CA LEU A 241 -10.90 16.24 -9.12
C LEU A 241 -10.45 15.02 -9.92
N ARG A 242 -11.18 13.91 -9.80
CA ARG A 242 -10.85 12.65 -10.50
C ARG A 242 -10.87 12.81 -12.03
N ARG A 243 -11.85 13.52 -12.59
CA ARG A 243 -12.01 13.68 -14.04
C ARG A 243 -10.88 14.50 -14.65
N ALA A 244 -10.50 15.60 -14.01
CA ALA A 244 -9.38 16.44 -14.45
C ALA A 244 -8.09 15.63 -14.65
N SER A 245 -7.76 14.76 -13.69
CA SER A 245 -6.60 13.86 -13.79
C SER A 245 -6.77 12.83 -14.89
N GLY A 246 -7.96 12.24 -15.02
CA GLY A 246 -8.26 11.26 -16.06
C GLY A 246 -8.00 11.77 -17.47
N LYS A 247 -8.26 13.05 -17.73
CA LYS A 247 -8.05 13.69 -19.04
C LYS A 247 -6.58 13.94 -19.38
N ARG A 248 -5.74 14.22 -18.37
CA ARG A 248 -4.29 14.41 -18.54
C ARG A 248 -3.52 13.07 -18.65
N LEU A 249 -4.13 11.96 -18.26
CA LEU A 249 -3.51 10.63 -18.27
C LEU A 249 -3.75 9.87 -19.59
N LYS A 250 -2.69 9.64 -20.38
CA LYS A 250 -2.77 8.78 -21.58
C LYS A 250 -3.20 7.35 -21.25
N GLU A 251 -2.79 6.83 -20.08
CA GLU A 251 -3.12 5.49 -19.56
C GLU A 251 -4.28 5.52 -18.54
N HIS A 252 -5.24 6.41 -18.74
CA HIS A 252 -6.37 6.58 -17.81
C HIS A 252 -7.12 5.27 -17.52
N ARG A 253 -7.14 4.30 -18.44
CA ARG A 253 -7.84 3.02 -18.24
C ARG A 253 -7.28 2.22 -17.06
N GLN A 254 -5.96 2.13 -16.96
CA GLN A 254 -5.29 1.45 -15.84
C GLN A 254 -5.55 2.20 -14.53
N ILE A 255 -5.33 3.52 -14.52
CA ILE A 255 -5.39 4.36 -13.31
C ILE A 255 -6.83 4.54 -12.82
N MET A 256 -7.79 4.73 -13.72
CA MET A 256 -9.21 4.86 -13.39
C MET A 256 -9.93 3.52 -13.19
N GLY A 257 -9.29 2.39 -13.54
CA GLY A 257 -9.83 1.05 -13.31
C GLY A 257 -10.88 0.62 -14.32
N HIS A 258 -10.78 1.12 -15.56
CA HIS A 258 -11.62 0.71 -16.68
C HIS A 258 -11.20 -0.70 -17.17
N ARG A 259 -11.96 -1.31 -18.08
CA ARG A 259 -11.60 -2.59 -18.67
C ARG A 259 -10.30 -2.41 -19.47
N GLY A 260 -9.25 -3.07 -18.99
CA GLY A 260 -7.99 -3.23 -19.69
C GLY A 260 -7.97 -4.48 -20.55
N ASP A 261 -7.05 -4.49 -21.50
CA ASP A 261 -6.70 -5.67 -22.28
C ASP A 261 -6.04 -6.76 -21.42
N VAL A 262 -5.62 -7.86 -22.05
CA VAL A 262 -4.95 -8.98 -21.36
C VAL A 262 -3.59 -8.55 -20.80
N TYR A 263 -2.87 -7.67 -21.50
CA TYR A 263 -1.56 -7.19 -21.12
C TYR A 263 -1.60 -6.40 -19.81
N GLU A 264 -2.52 -5.46 -19.69
CA GLU A 264 -2.77 -4.68 -18.47
C GLU A 264 -3.11 -5.56 -17.25
N ARG A 265 -3.66 -6.76 -17.46
CA ARG A 265 -4.08 -7.65 -16.37
C ARG A 265 -2.94 -8.45 -15.79
N TYR A 266 -2.11 -9.04 -16.64
CA TYR A 266 -1.12 -10.03 -16.21
C TYR A 266 0.31 -9.50 -16.17
N TYR A 267 0.65 -8.51 -17.00
CA TYR A 267 2.04 -8.08 -17.18
C TYR A 267 2.35 -6.72 -16.58
N MET A 268 1.35 -5.84 -16.44
CA MET A 268 1.61 -4.53 -15.85
C MET A 268 1.75 -4.60 -14.33
N PRO A 269 2.89 -4.11 -13.77
CA PRO A 269 3.13 -4.04 -12.34
C PRO A 269 2.03 -3.30 -11.59
N SER A 270 1.96 -3.53 -10.28
CA SER A 270 1.03 -2.79 -9.41
C SER A 270 1.46 -1.34 -9.23
N LEU A 271 2.76 -1.04 -9.32
CA LEU A 271 3.28 0.34 -9.33
C LEU A 271 2.90 1.03 -10.63
N ILE A 272 2.29 2.20 -10.50
CA ILE A 272 2.05 3.10 -11.62
C ILE A 272 3.37 3.82 -11.93
N ASP A 273 4.02 3.43 -13.03
CA ASP A 273 5.31 3.97 -13.50
C ASP A 273 5.18 5.35 -14.17
N ARG A 274 4.21 6.15 -13.71
CA ARG A 274 3.94 7.50 -14.17
C ARG A 274 3.94 8.42 -12.96
N ASP A 275 4.54 9.58 -13.12
CA ASP A 275 4.50 10.65 -12.13
C ASP A 275 3.11 11.32 -12.12
N CYS A 276 2.12 10.64 -11.54
CA CYS A 276 0.74 11.14 -11.48
C CYS A 276 0.63 12.43 -10.66
N GLN A 277 1.55 12.65 -9.71
CA GLN A 277 1.66 13.90 -8.97
C GLN A 277 2.00 15.04 -9.92
N ALA A 278 3.07 14.91 -10.72
CA ALA A 278 3.45 15.93 -11.69
C ALA A 278 2.40 16.15 -12.79
N ILE A 279 1.75 15.09 -13.26
CA ILE A 279 0.70 15.19 -14.29
C ILE A 279 -0.48 16.03 -13.80
N TYR A 280 -0.86 15.87 -12.54
CA TYR A 280 -1.97 16.62 -11.97
C TYR A 280 -1.54 18.03 -11.53
N LEU A 281 -0.53 18.14 -10.67
CA LEU A 281 -0.09 19.40 -10.06
C LEU A 281 0.73 20.30 -11.01
N GLY A 282 1.19 19.80 -12.15
CA GLY A 282 2.00 20.55 -13.10
C GLY A 282 3.49 20.81 -12.79
N PRO A 283 4.14 20.33 -11.70
CA PRO A 283 5.58 20.52 -11.55
C PRO A 283 6.37 19.69 -12.58
N THR A 284 7.68 19.93 -12.66
CA THR A 284 8.57 19.12 -13.50
C THR A 284 8.53 17.65 -13.07
N ARG A 285 8.33 16.75 -14.04
CA ARG A 285 8.26 15.30 -13.80
C ARG A 285 9.56 14.77 -13.21
N ARG A 286 9.45 13.94 -12.18
CA ARG A 286 10.58 13.29 -11.50
C ARG A 286 10.53 11.78 -11.71
N ASP A 287 10.42 11.34 -12.96
CA ASP A 287 10.28 9.92 -13.35
C ASP A 287 11.42 9.03 -12.79
N ASN A 288 12.62 9.58 -12.55
CA ASN A 288 13.73 8.85 -11.93
C ASN A 288 13.44 8.47 -10.47
N LEU A 289 12.75 9.33 -9.71
CA LEU A 289 12.33 9.02 -8.34
C LEU A 289 11.24 7.94 -8.34
N ILE A 290 10.28 8.04 -9.26
CA ILE A 290 9.22 7.02 -9.42
C ILE A 290 9.84 5.66 -9.76
N ARG A 291 10.80 5.62 -10.67
CA ARG A 291 11.55 4.40 -11.00
C ARG A 291 12.36 3.89 -9.82
N ALA A 292 13.03 4.75 -9.07
CA ALA A 292 13.75 4.35 -7.85
C ALA A 292 12.83 3.63 -6.86
N VAL A 293 11.61 4.11 -6.66
CA VAL A 293 10.59 3.47 -5.81
C VAL A 293 10.22 2.05 -6.25
N GLY A 294 10.22 1.81 -7.56
CA GLY A 294 9.92 0.51 -8.17
C GLY A 294 11.07 -0.48 -8.20
N ARG A 295 12.31 -0.04 -7.95
CA ARG A 295 13.46 -0.95 -7.88
C ARG A 295 13.31 -1.93 -6.72
N LEU A 296 13.83 -3.13 -6.92
CA LEU A 296 13.98 -4.12 -5.85
C LEU A 296 14.87 -3.56 -4.74
N ILE A 297 14.50 -3.85 -3.50
CA ILE A 297 15.26 -3.43 -2.33
C ILE A 297 16.54 -4.25 -2.28
N CYS A 298 17.66 -3.56 -2.10
CA CYS A 298 18.97 -4.16 -1.91
C CYS A 298 19.63 -3.58 -0.66
N HIS A 299 20.36 -4.44 0.06
CA HIS A 299 21.11 -4.04 1.24
C HIS A 299 22.38 -4.88 1.30
N GLU A 300 23.55 -4.26 1.44
CA GLU A 300 24.83 -4.97 1.31
C GLU A 300 25.04 -6.00 2.43
N ARG A 301 24.57 -5.68 3.65
CA ARG A 301 24.56 -6.58 4.82
C ARG A 301 23.48 -7.69 4.80
N ALA A 302 22.68 -7.82 3.74
CA ALA A 302 21.67 -8.88 3.69
C ALA A 302 22.32 -10.28 3.80
N PRO A 303 21.73 -11.23 4.56
CA PRO A 303 22.24 -12.58 4.70
C PRO A 303 22.42 -13.27 3.35
N LYS A 304 23.64 -13.77 3.08
CA LYS A 304 23.98 -14.47 1.83
C LYS A 304 23.99 -15.99 1.99
N ALA A 305 24.10 -16.47 3.23
CA ALA A 305 24.16 -17.88 3.58
C ALA A 305 23.65 -18.09 5.00
N LEU A 306 23.26 -19.34 5.31
CA LEU A 306 22.88 -19.76 6.66
C LEU A 306 24.09 -19.80 7.59
N THR A 307 23.89 -19.41 8.84
CA THR A 307 24.87 -19.59 9.92
C THR A 307 25.01 -21.06 10.31
N ASP A 308 26.08 -21.42 11.00
CA ASP A 308 26.28 -22.81 11.44
C ASP A 308 25.24 -23.25 12.48
N VAL A 309 24.74 -22.32 13.31
CA VAL A 309 23.62 -22.56 14.23
C VAL A 309 22.36 -22.92 13.44
N GLN A 310 21.99 -22.14 12.42
CA GLN A 310 20.83 -22.44 11.57
C GLN A 310 20.99 -23.78 10.83
N LYS A 311 22.20 -24.08 10.33
CA LYS A 311 22.47 -25.38 9.71
C LYS A 311 22.31 -26.54 10.70
N PHE A 312 22.71 -26.34 11.95
CA PHE A 312 22.52 -27.31 13.02
C PHE A 312 21.03 -27.51 13.32
N ASP A 313 20.24 -26.45 13.47
CA ASP A 313 18.80 -26.55 13.72
C ASP A 313 18.08 -27.31 12.59
N ILE A 314 18.47 -27.07 11.33
CA ILE A 314 17.95 -27.79 10.17
C ILE A 314 18.30 -29.29 10.24
N SER A 315 19.47 -29.65 10.77
CA SER A 315 19.85 -31.05 10.96
C SER A 315 18.97 -31.78 11.97
N GLN A 316 18.37 -31.04 12.91
CA GLN A 316 17.44 -31.55 13.93
C GLN A 316 15.97 -31.52 13.47
N HIS A 317 15.69 -31.18 12.20
CA HIS A 317 14.32 -31.10 11.70
C HIS A 317 13.59 -32.46 11.84
N PRO A 318 12.40 -32.53 12.48
CA PRO A 318 11.74 -33.79 12.83
C PRO A 318 11.57 -34.76 11.66
N LYS A 319 11.03 -34.27 10.53
CA LYS A 319 10.83 -35.08 9.32
C LYS A 319 12.16 -35.55 8.69
N LEU A 320 13.23 -34.78 8.87
CA LEU A 320 14.55 -35.18 8.36
C LEU A 320 15.12 -36.32 9.21
N LEU A 321 14.94 -36.24 10.54
CA LEU A 321 15.30 -37.31 11.47
C LEU A 321 14.50 -38.59 11.22
N GLU A 322 13.20 -38.49 10.91
CA GLU A 322 12.36 -39.62 10.51
C GLU A 322 12.89 -40.30 9.23
N LEU A 323 13.13 -39.54 8.17
CA LEU A 323 13.70 -40.09 6.93
C LEU A 323 15.10 -40.70 7.15
N ILE A 324 15.93 -40.11 8.03
CA ILE A 324 17.23 -40.69 8.41
C ILE A 324 17.05 -42.02 9.14
N LYS A 325 16.06 -42.14 10.03
CA LYS A 325 15.71 -43.40 10.70
C LYS A 325 15.22 -44.43 9.68
N GLU A 326 14.33 -44.05 8.77
CA GLU A 326 13.85 -44.92 7.69
C GLU A 326 14.96 -45.40 6.77
N ARG A 327 15.89 -44.52 6.39
CA ARG A 327 17.07 -44.88 5.61
C ARG A 327 17.94 -45.89 6.37
N THR A 328 18.16 -45.63 7.65
CA THR A 328 18.95 -46.53 8.52
C THR A 328 18.31 -47.91 8.62
N GLN A 329 16.97 -47.96 8.76
CA GLN A 329 16.23 -49.21 8.76
C GLN A 329 16.30 -49.92 7.41
N CYS A 330 16.15 -49.18 6.30
CA CYS A 330 16.29 -49.73 4.95
C CYS A 330 17.69 -50.35 4.70
N VAL A 331 18.75 -49.78 5.29
CA VAL A 331 20.11 -50.33 5.23
C VAL A 331 20.24 -51.61 6.08
N ARG A 332 19.54 -51.71 7.22
CA ARG A 332 19.48 -52.95 8.01
C ARG A 332 18.74 -54.04 7.25
N ASP A 333 17.55 -53.73 6.73
CA ASP A 333 16.76 -54.67 5.92
C ASP A 333 17.57 -55.20 4.73
N LEU A 334 18.36 -54.34 4.07
CA LEU A 334 19.27 -54.73 2.98
C LEU A 334 20.30 -55.79 3.40
N LYS A 335 20.89 -55.63 4.58
CA LYS A 335 21.87 -56.59 5.11
C LYS A 335 21.22 -57.91 5.50
N ASP A 336 20.04 -57.86 6.10
CA ASP A 336 19.29 -59.07 6.50
C ASP A 336 18.87 -59.90 5.27
N HIS A 337 18.68 -59.26 4.12
CA HIS A 337 18.41 -59.92 2.83
C HIS A 337 19.68 -60.35 2.07
N GLY A 338 20.85 -60.36 2.73
CA GLY A 338 22.09 -60.92 2.19
C GLY A 338 22.94 -59.98 1.32
N PHE A 339 22.61 -58.69 1.25
CA PHE A 339 23.41 -57.72 0.51
C PHE A 339 24.48 -57.08 1.40
N SER A 340 25.76 -57.35 1.11
CA SER A 340 26.90 -56.78 1.87
C SER A 340 27.05 -55.27 1.70
N THR A 341 26.61 -54.71 0.57
CA THR A 341 26.66 -53.27 0.28
C THR A 341 25.39 -52.77 -0.42
N ILE A 342 25.15 -51.46 -0.37
CA ILE A 342 24.04 -50.84 -1.13
C ILE A 342 24.24 -51.07 -2.65
N LYS A 343 25.51 -51.05 -3.12
CA LYS A 343 25.84 -51.27 -4.53
C LYS A 343 25.55 -52.72 -4.98
N SER A 344 25.71 -53.73 -4.12
CA SER A 344 25.40 -55.12 -4.46
C SER A 344 23.90 -55.36 -4.63
N ALA A 345 23.05 -54.49 -4.10
CA ALA A 345 21.60 -54.57 -4.26
C ALA A 345 21.07 -53.86 -5.54
N LYS A 346 21.95 -53.44 -6.45
CA LYS A 346 21.55 -52.72 -7.68
C LYS A 346 20.53 -53.53 -8.48
N ARG A 347 19.49 -52.85 -9.00
CA ARG A 347 18.32 -53.45 -9.68
C ARG A 347 17.34 -54.24 -8.78
N THR A 348 17.43 -54.08 -7.45
CA THR A 348 16.44 -54.65 -6.52
C THR A 348 15.46 -53.60 -6.00
N LYS A 349 14.30 -54.06 -5.51
CA LYS A 349 13.33 -53.25 -4.75
C LYS A 349 13.99 -52.46 -3.61
N TRP A 350 14.92 -53.08 -2.89
CA TRP A 350 15.58 -52.47 -1.73
C TRP A 350 16.51 -51.32 -2.10
N PHE A 351 17.20 -51.46 -3.23
CA PHE A 351 18.02 -50.38 -3.78
C PHE A 351 17.16 -49.19 -4.23
N GLU A 352 16.04 -49.43 -4.93
CA GLU A 352 15.13 -48.36 -5.32
C GLU A 352 14.47 -47.69 -4.10
N LYS A 353 14.10 -48.46 -3.06
CA LYS A 353 13.59 -47.92 -1.79
C LYS A 353 14.62 -47.02 -1.10
N HIS A 354 15.86 -47.50 -0.94
CA HIS A 354 16.95 -46.69 -0.36
C HIS A 354 17.22 -45.42 -1.18
N LYS A 355 17.24 -45.55 -2.52
CA LYS A 355 17.44 -44.42 -3.44
C LYS A 355 16.32 -43.39 -3.33
N SER A 356 15.06 -43.83 -3.22
CA SER A 356 13.91 -42.96 -2.98
C SER A 356 14.07 -42.20 -1.67
N ILE A 357 14.30 -42.90 -0.55
CA ILE A 357 14.46 -42.25 0.76
C ILE A 357 15.63 -41.27 0.75
N GLN A 358 16.75 -41.60 0.12
CA GLN A 358 17.89 -40.69 0.01
C GLN A 358 17.58 -39.46 -0.86
N ALA A 359 16.76 -39.62 -1.91
CA ALA A 359 16.27 -38.50 -2.71
C ALA A 359 15.31 -37.62 -1.89
N ASP A 360 14.44 -38.21 -1.09
CA ASP A 360 13.50 -37.51 -0.20
C ASP A 360 14.27 -36.71 0.87
N ILE A 361 15.29 -37.31 1.49
CA ILE A 361 16.21 -36.61 2.43
C ILE A 361 16.85 -35.41 1.76
N ASN A 362 17.40 -35.58 0.55
CA ASN A 362 18.10 -34.51 -0.15
C ASN A 362 17.15 -33.37 -0.54
N THR A 363 15.94 -33.72 -1.00
CA THR A 363 14.89 -32.78 -1.40
C THR A 363 14.41 -31.99 -0.20
N LEU A 364 14.04 -32.67 0.89
CA LEU A 364 13.58 -32.03 2.12
C LEU A 364 14.69 -31.15 2.73
N LYS A 365 15.93 -31.64 2.78
CA LYS A 365 17.06 -30.86 3.30
C LYS A 365 17.30 -29.59 2.48
N ARG A 366 17.14 -29.65 1.16
CA ARG A 366 17.24 -28.48 0.29
C ARG A 366 16.09 -27.50 0.56
N GLN A 367 14.86 -27.99 0.56
CA GLN A 367 13.67 -27.17 0.81
C GLN A 367 13.76 -26.44 2.16
N VAL A 368 14.08 -27.15 3.24
CA VAL A 368 14.18 -26.54 4.58
C VAL A 368 15.30 -25.51 4.66
N LYS A 369 16.41 -25.73 3.94
CA LYS A 369 17.50 -24.74 3.84
C LYS A 369 17.07 -23.50 3.08
N ASP A 370 16.44 -23.68 1.91
CA ASP A 370 15.98 -22.59 1.06
C ASP A 370 14.93 -21.76 1.83
N ASP A 371 13.94 -22.42 2.45
CA ASP A 371 12.90 -21.78 3.28
C ASP A 371 13.51 -21.02 4.47
N CYS A 372 14.52 -21.59 5.14
CA CYS A 372 15.18 -20.94 6.27
C CYS A 372 15.97 -19.70 5.83
N LEU A 373 16.67 -19.78 4.69
CA LEU A 373 17.41 -18.65 4.15
C LEU A 373 16.47 -17.53 3.71
N GLU A 374 15.39 -17.86 2.99
CA GLU A 374 14.36 -16.90 2.59
C GLU A 374 13.73 -16.20 3.80
N LYS A 375 13.38 -16.94 4.85
CA LYS A 375 12.87 -16.35 6.11
C LYS A 375 13.89 -15.42 6.77
N THR A 376 15.16 -15.81 6.79
CA THR A 376 16.24 -15.01 7.38
C THR A 376 16.43 -13.70 6.61
N ILE A 377 16.44 -13.75 5.27
CA ILE A 377 16.53 -12.57 4.41
C ILE A 377 15.30 -11.67 4.59
N ALA A 378 14.09 -12.25 4.62
CA ALA A 378 12.86 -11.50 4.81
C ALA A 378 12.83 -10.76 6.16
N GLU A 379 13.20 -11.44 7.25
CA GLU A 379 13.25 -10.84 8.59
C GLU A 379 14.33 -9.76 8.69
N PHE A 380 15.48 -9.97 8.04
CA PHE A 380 16.52 -8.94 7.93
C PHE A 380 15.97 -7.66 7.28
N HIS A 381 15.34 -7.76 6.10
CA HIS A 381 14.79 -6.58 5.41
C HIS A 381 13.61 -5.93 6.14
N LYS A 382 12.92 -6.66 7.00
CA LYS A 382 11.86 -6.13 7.87
C LYS A 382 12.43 -5.30 9.02
N THR A 383 13.56 -5.71 9.59
CA THR A 383 14.07 -5.18 10.86
C THR A 383 15.26 -4.23 10.72
N VAL A 384 16.10 -4.38 9.69
CA VAL A 384 17.39 -3.68 9.58
C VAL A 384 17.28 -2.16 9.73
N HIS A 385 16.33 -1.53 9.03
CA HIS A 385 16.15 -0.08 9.10
C HIS A 385 15.67 0.38 10.48
N THR A 386 14.81 -0.40 11.14
CA THR A 386 14.34 -0.09 12.50
C THR A 386 15.50 -0.15 13.48
N ALA A 387 16.29 -1.22 13.44
CA ALA A 387 17.41 -1.44 14.34
C ALA A 387 18.52 -0.39 14.15
N ASP A 388 18.81 -0.01 12.91
CA ASP A 388 19.81 1.01 12.61
C ASP A 388 19.33 2.41 13.05
N LEU A 389 18.05 2.73 12.88
CA LEU A 389 17.46 3.97 13.38
C LEU A 389 17.48 4.05 14.91
N ASP A 390 17.08 2.99 15.62
CA ASP A 390 17.11 2.95 17.08
C ASP A 390 18.52 3.16 17.63
N ARG A 391 19.54 2.53 17.02
CA ARG A 391 20.93 2.72 17.42
C ARG A 391 21.36 4.18 17.29
N ARG A 392 20.95 4.86 16.22
CA ARG A 392 21.29 6.25 15.95
C ARG A 392 20.57 7.22 16.88
N LEU A 393 19.28 7.02 17.10
CA LEU A 393 18.49 7.85 18.02
C LEU A 393 19.07 7.78 19.45
N ARG A 394 19.51 6.59 19.90
CA ARG A 394 20.20 6.43 21.20
C ARG A 394 21.55 7.15 21.25
N ALA A 395 22.33 7.09 20.17
CA ALA A 395 23.63 7.75 20.10
C ALA A 395 23.50 9.28 20.17
N PHE A 396 22.45 9.85 19.56
CA PHE A 396 22.14 11.28 19.66
C PHE A 396 21.85 11.70 21.10
N VAL A 397 21.00 10.96 21.81
CA VAL A 397 20.63 11.25 23.21
C VAL A 397 21.82 11.16 24.18
N GLN A 398 22.86 10.37 23.85
CA GLN A 398 24.09 10.28 24.67
C GLN A 398 25.12 11.37 24.36
N SER A 399 24.95 12.12 23.27
CA SER A 399 25.87 13.16 22.80
C SER A 399 25.42 14.59 23.13
N THR A 400 24.20 14.74 23.65
CA THR A 400 23.60 15.96 24.22
C THR A 400 23.43 15.77 25.72
#